data_AF-A0A961IPS7-F1
#
_entry.id   AF-A0A961IPS7-F1
#
_cell.length_a   1.000
_cell.length_b   1.000
_cell.length_c   1.000
_cell.angle_alpha   90.00
_cell.angle_beta   90.00
_cell.angle_gamma   90.00
#
_symmetry.space_group_name_H-M   'P 1'
#
loop_
_entity.id
_entity.type
_entity.pdbx_description
1 polymer ?
#
loop_
_entity_poly.entity_id
_entity_poly.type
_entity_poly.pdbx_seq_one_letter_code
_entity_poly.pdbx_strand_id
1 'polypeptide(L)'
;MNFKKWTGIALACTLIGSLGAQPREVDRQRETEEFPDLQHTELLQDRNIADAYQRLGTLGWLVSMAEADRGFAAAEREDLENSNFDFRNTFRFIQYTPRNTYIRFVTENQNALLNTFYGTTGGADDPLFAEVKTKVDRAKAVGIQANEIDFSQNRRGIELTQYDFIYANDRDARRAVGSRRKSVTLFFSPSNAQADTEQQGRLTMVVTRITEDNFRAGIRTVQLIIDPTPDLGWTNEQPPNTDDVLILHRYNEKPSTCVVVGAMHNTTTNPHRARFKQQFYVKLLDHFWRLYSMVANYASKDDNDFNEEVIEDLEHSIDY
;
A
#
# COMPACT_ATOMS: atom_id res chain seq x y z
N MET A 1 -22.84 76.94 6.85
CA MET A 1 -22.40 76.54 5.49
C MET A 1 -21.36 75.43 5.65
N ASN A 2 -21.67 74.16 5.39
CA ASN A 2 -21.64 73.49 4.06
C ASN A 2 -20.26 73.55 3.38
N PHE A 3 -19.42 72.49 3.45
CA PHE A 3 -19.33 71.39 2.46
C PHE A 3 -18.08 70.48 2.66
N LYS A 4 -18.34 69.16 2.72
CA LYS A 4 -17.66 68.00 2.08
C LYS A 4 -16.14 67.72 2.21
N LYS A 5 -15.88 66.57 2.88
CA LYS A 5 -15.08 65.38 2.49
C LYS A 5 -14.06 65.51 1.35
N TRP A 6 -12.80 65.13 1.63
CA TRP A 6 -11.96 64.32 0.74
C TRP A 6 -11.13 63.31 1.55
N THR A 7 -11.22 62.06 1.10
CA THR A 7 -10.52 60.83 1.50
C THR A 7 -9.19 60.67 0.75
N GLY A 8 -8.24 59.92 1.32
CA GLY A 8 -7.07 59.38 0.59
C GLY A 8 -6.03 58.82 1.57
N ILE A 9 -6.10 57.55 1.96
CA ILE A 9 -5.35 56.41 1.38
C ILE A 9 -3.82 56.63 1.43
N ALA A 10 -3.14 55.96 2.37
CA ALA A 10 -1.74 55.60 2.23
C ALA A 10 -1.39 54.35 3.05
N LEU A 11 -1.03 53.30 2.31
CA LEU A 11 -0.21 52.15 2.69
C LEU A 11 -0.75 51.13 3.71
N ALA A 12 -1.75 50.37 3.26
CA ALA A 12 -1.76 48.93 3.48
C ALA A 12 -0.86 48.27 2.42
N CYS A 13 0.45 48.26 2.65
CA CYS A 13 1.40 47.43 1.92
C CYS A 13 2.11 46.53 2.91
N THR A 14 1.74 45.24 2.90
CA THR A 14 2.61 44.05 2.95
C THR A 14 1.84 42.87 3.54
N LEU A 15 0.76 42.47 2.89
CA LEU A 15 0.32 41.08 2.89
C LEU A 15 0.13 40.68 1.42
N ILE A 16 1.22 40.75 0.66
CA ILE A 16 1.38 39.83 -0.48
C ILE A 16 1.67 38.48 0.17
N GLY A 17 0.60 37.85 0.67
CA GLY A 17 0.61 36.43 0.87
C GLY A 17 1.01 35.84 -0.47
N SER A 18 2.05 35.02 -0.47
CA SER A 18 2.29 34.09 -1.56
C SER A 18 0.99 33.31 -1.75
N LEU A 19 0.15 33.74 -2.69
CA LEU A 19 -0.86 32.91 -3.30
C LEU A 19 -0.08 31.79 -3.97
N GLY A 20 0.26 30.77 -3.18
CA GLY A 20 0.75 29.50 -3.72
C GLY A 20 -0.28 29.09 -4.73
N ALA A 21 0.14 28.96 -5.99
CA ALA A 21 -0.74 28.59 -7.08
C ALA A 21 -1.57 27.39 -6.63
N GLN A 22 -2.86 27.61 -6.38
CA GLN A 22 -3.74 26.50 -6.04
C GLN A 22 -3.72 25.57 -7.24
N PRO A 23 -3.42 24.27 -7.06
CA PRO A 23 -3.43 23.34 -8.18
C PRO A 23 -4.81 23.43 -8.84
N ARG A 24 -4.79 23.61 -10.17
CA ARG A 24 -5.98 23.78 -11.00
C ARG A 24 -6.89 22.59 -10.76
N GLU A 25 -8.16 22.87 -10.45
CA GLU A 25 -9.13 21.80 -10.21
C GLU A 25 -9.33 21.00 -11.50
N VAL A 26 -9.35 19.67 -11.37
CA VAL A 26 -9.55 18.77 -12.50
C VAL A 26 -11.01 18.80 -12.88
N ASP A 27 -11.28 19.18 -14.12
CA ASP A 27 -12.61 19.11 -14.70
C ASP A 27 -12.82 17.77 -15.39
N ARG A 28 -13.41 16.81 -14.66
CA ARG A 28 -13.63 15.43 -15.13
C ARG A 28 -14.61 15.37 -16.29
N GLN A 29 -15.60 16.27 -16.32
CA GLN A 29 -16.59 16.30 -17.41
C GLN A 29 -15.88 16.69 -18.71
N ARG A 30 -15.11 17.78 -18.66
CA ARG A 30 -14.31 18.21 -19.79
C ARG A 30 -13.29 17.16 -20.24
N GLU A 31 -12.58 16.50 -19.32
CA GLU A 31 -11.63 15.44 -19.68
C GLU A 31 -12.32 14.26 -20.39
N THR A 32 -13.56 13.95 -20.00
CA THR A 32 -14.36 12.87 -20.60
C THR A 32 -14.85 13.25 -22.01
N GLU A 33 -15.27 14.50 -22.19
CA GLU A 33 -15.73 15.02 -23.48
C GLU A 33 -14.58 15.23 -24.48
N GLU A 34 -13.47 15.83 -24.03
CA GLU A 34 -12.34 16.19 -24.91
C GLU A 34 -11.40 15.01 -25.19
N PHE A 35 -11.30 14.02 -24.30
CA PHE A 35 -10.30 12.94 -24.39
C PHE A 35 -10.88 11.53 -24.14
N PRO A 36 -11.88 11.07 -24.92
CA PRO A 36 -12.55 9.78 -24.69
C PRO A 36 -11.60 8.57 -24.78
N ASP A 37 -10.61 8.59 -25.68
CA ASP A 37 -9.64 7.50 -25.83
C ASP A 37 -8.73 7.34 -24.59
N LEU A 38 -8.40 8.45 -23.91
CA LEU A 38 -7.63 8.42 -22.68
C LEU A 38 -8.47 7.89 -21.51
N GLN A 39 -9.77 8.20 -21.47
CA GLN A 39 -10.68 7.59 -20.50
C GLN A 39 -10.83 6.09 -20.73
N HIS A 40 -10.94 5.67 -21.99
CA HIS A 40 -10.99 4.25 -22.32
C HIS A 40 -9.69 3.53 -21.90
N THR A 41 -8.54 4.15 -22.16
CA THR A 41 -7.23 3.62 -21.73
C THR A 41 -7.15 3.53 -20.20
N GLU A 42 -7.61 4.57 -19.50
CA GLU A 42 -7.66 4.61 -18.03
C GLU A 42 -8.52 3.47 -17.47
N LEU A 43 -9.72 3.27 -18.03
CA LEU A 43 -10.62 2.17 -17.66
C LEU A 43 -9.98 0.79 -17.84
N LEU A 44 -9.22 0.58 -18.93
CA LEU A 44 -8.47 -0.67 -19.12
C LEU A 44 -7.40 -0.86 -18.04
N GLN A 45 -6.75 0.22 -17.58
CA GLN A 45 -5.81 0.12 -16.47
C GLN A 45 -6.51 -0.15 -15.15
N ASP A 46 -7.69 0.42 -14.91
CA ASP A 46 -8.50 0.13 -13.72
C ASP A 46 -8.91 -1.34 -13.67
N ARG A 47 -9.29 -1.93 -14.81
CA ARG A 47 -9.53 -3.39 -14.90
C ARG A 47 -8.30 -4.21 -14.56
N ASN A 48 -7.14 -3.85 -15.11
CA ASN A 48 -5.88 -4.56 -14.79
C ASN A 48 -5.53 -4.48 -13.29
N ILE A 49 -5.82 -3.35 -12.64
CA ILE A 49 -5.62 -3.17 -11.20
C ILE A 49 -6.62 -4.04 -10.43
N ALA A 50 -7.90 -4.01 -10.79
CA ALA A 50 -8.93 -4.82 -10.16
C ALA A 50 -8.67 -6.33 -10.30
N ASP A 51 -8.22 -6.80 -11.46
CA ASP A 51 -7.80 -8.19 -11.68
C ASP A 51 -6.59 -8.57 -10.80
N ALA A 52 -5.66 -7.63 -10.59
CA ALA A 52 -4.56 -7.83 -9.65
C ALA A 52 -5.06 -7.92 -8.20
N TYR A 53 -6.06 -7.11 -7.80
CA TYR A 53 -6.68 -7.21 -6.49
C TYR A 53 -7.46 -8.51 -6.29
N GLN A 54 -8.19 -8.99 -7.29
CA GLN A 54 -8.87 -10.29 -7.22
C GLN A 54 -7.85 -11.41 -6.96
N ARG A 55 -6.74 -11.42 -7.70
CA ARG A 55 -5.66 -12.37 -7.49
C ARG A 55 -5.04 -12.25 -6.08
N LEU A 56 -4.77 -11.03 -5.62
CA LEU A 56 -4.26 -10.78 -4.27
C LEU A 56 -5.26 -11.17 -3.17
N GLY A 57 -6.56 -11.03 -3.44
CA GLY A 57 -7.64 -11.37 -2.53
C GLY A 57 -7.70 -12.87 -2.19
N THR A 58 -7.25 -13.74 -3.10
CA THR A 58 -7.18 -15.19 -2.86
C THR A 58 -6.20 -15.60 -1.76
N LEU A 59 -5.29 -14.70 -1.37
CA LEU A 59 -4.21 -14.96 -0.40
C LEU A 59 -4.62 -14.66 1.05
N GLY A 60 -5.90 -14.44 1.32
CA GLY A 60 -6.40 -14.10 2.65
C GLY A 60 -6.11 -15.15 3.74
N TRP A 61 -6.00 -16.43 3.36
CA TRP A 61 -5.69 -17.53 4.29
C TRP A 61 -4.29 -17.40 4.91
N LEU A 62 -3.33 -16.77 4.24
CA LEU A 62 -1.99 -16.52 4.78
C LEU A 62 -2.03 -15.64 6.04
N VAL A 63 -3.08 -14.84 6.24
CA VAL A 63 -3.22 -13.98 7.43
C VAL A 63 -3.27 -14.82 8.70
N SER A 64 -4.00 -15.94 8.70
CA SER A 64 -4.13 -16.82 9.86
C SER A 64 -2.81 -17.52 10.18
N MET A 65 -2.09 -17.97 9.15
CA MET A 65 -0.76 -18.56 9.33
C MET A 65 0.24 -17.54 9.88
N ALA A 66 0.30 -16.35 9.29
CA ALA A 66 1.19 -15.28 9.76
C ALA A 66 0.86 -14.81 11.18
N GLU A 67 -0.42 -14.85 11.58
CA GLU A 67 -0.83 -14.59 12.96
C GLU A 67 -0.28 -15.64 13.92
N ALA A 68 -0.47 -16.93 13.59
CA ALA A 68 0.00 -18.02 14.43
C ALA A 68 1.53 -17.98 14.57
N ASP A 69 2.25 -17.72 13.48
CA ASP A 69 3.70 -17.52 13.47
C ASP A 69 4.16 -16.39 14.40
N ARG A 70 3.38 -15.31 14.49
CA ARG A 70 3.67 -14.21 15.42
C ARG A 70 3.53 -14.67 16.88
N GLY A 71 2.55 -15.51 17.18
CA GLY A 71 2.36 -16.13 18.49
C GLY A 71 3.54 -17.06 18.85
N PHE A 72 3.91 -17.94 17.93
CA PHE A 72 5.04 -18.85 18.11
C PHE A 72 6.38 -18.12 18.23
N ALA A 73 6.61 -17.06 17.45
CA ALA A 73 7.83 -16.27 17.57
C ALA A 73 7.98 -15.58 18.95
N ALA A 74 6.86 -15.26 19.62
CA ALA A 74 6.89 -14.73 20.98
C ALA A 74 7.24 -15.83 22.00
N ALA A 75 6.64 -17.01 21.87
CA ALA A 75 6.94 -18.17 22.70
C ALA A 75 8.39 -18.68 22.49
N GLU A 76 8.84 -18.82 21.23
CA GLU A 76 10.23 -19.19 20.89
C GLU A 76 11.25 -18.22 21.51
N ARG A 77 10.92 -16.93 21.59
CA ARG A 77 11.81 -15.93 22.21
C ARG A 77 11.89 -16.09 23.72
N GLU A 78 10.77 -16.35 24.38
CA GLU A 78 10.72 -16.64 25.81
C GLU A 78 11.46 -17.95 26.15
N ASP A 79 11.29 -18.99 25.32
CA ASP A 79 11.99 -20.27 25.48
C ASP A 79 13.49 -20.17 25.18
N LEU A 80 13.93 -19.35 24.21
CA LEU A 80 15.35 -19.06 23.95
C LEU A 80 16.01 -18.30 25.10
N GLU A 81 15.26 -17.44 25.79
CA GLU A 81 15.77 -16.72 26.96
C GLU A 81 15.86 -17.64 28.19
N ASN A 82 15.05 -18.71 28.25
CA ASN A 82 14.95 -19.63 29.38
C ASN A 82 15.61 -21.01 29.17
N SER A 83 16.08 -21.34 27.97
CA SER A 83 16.65 -22.66 27.64
C SER A 83 17.95 -22.57 26.80
N ASN A 84 18.82 -23.56 26.97
CA ASN A 84 20.08 -23.69 26.21
C ASN A 84 19.90 -24.29 24.80
N PHE A 85 18.65 -24.48 24.33
CA PHE A 85 18.36 -25.10 23.05
C PHE A 85 17.88 -24.05 22.04
N ASP A 86 18.44 -24.08 20.83
CA ASP A 86 18.08 -23.16 19.74
C ASP A 86 17.02 -23.81 18.83
N PHE A 87 15.74 -23.52 19.09
CA PHE A 87 14.60 -24.03 18.32
C PHE A 87 14.09 -23.03 17.26
N ARG A 88 14.92 -22.10 16.78
CA ARG A 88 14.49 -21.04 15.84
C ARG A 88 13.79 -21.59 14.59
N ASN A 89 12.58 -21.08 14.34
CA ASN A 89 11.73 -21.37 13.16
C ASN A 89 11.16 -22.80 13.10
N THR A 90 11.31 -23.61 14.13
CA THR A 90 10.83 -25.01 14.12
C THR A 90 9.31 -25.09 14.09
N PHE A 91 8.62 -24.06 14.62
CA PHE A 91 7.17 -24.05 14.78
C PHE A 91 6.46 -23.07 13.84
N ARG A 92 7.14 -22.55 12.82
CA ARG A 92 6.52 -21.60 11.88
C ARG A 92 5.83 -22.31 10.74
N PHE A 93 4.64 -21.84 10.40
CA PHE A 93 3.90 -22.20 9.19
C PHE A 93 4.51 -21.56 7.94
N ILE A 94 5.03 -20.33 8.04
CA ILE A 94 5.74 -19.68 6.94
C ILE A 94 7.25 -19.68 7.22
N GLN A 95 7.89 -20.80 6.92
CA GLN A 95 9.33 -20.98 7.15
C GLN A 95 10.17 -20.26 6.09
N TYR A 96 9.76 -20.37 4.83
CA TYR A 96 10.52 -19.86 3.70
C TYR A 96 9.85 -18.66 3.05
N THR A 97 10.70 -17.69 2.70
CA THR A 97 10.31 -16.54 1.89
C THR A 97 11.32 -16.35 0.76
N PRO A 98 10.93 -15.76 -0.38
CA PRO A 98 11.87 -15.39 -1.43
C PRO A 98 13.03 -14.56 -0.89
N ARG A 99 14.20 -14.65 -1.54
CA ARG A 99 15.39 -13.93 -1.10
C ARG A 99 15.13 -12.43 -0.89
N ASN A 100 15.67 -11.89 0.20
CA ASN A 100 15.51 -10.49 0.62
C ASN A 100 14.05 -10.08 0.83
N THR A 101 13.15 -11.02 1.09
CA THR A 101 11.78 -10.72 1.47
C THR A 101 11.51 -11.16 2.90
N TYR A 102 10.49 -10.56 3.49
CA TYR A 102 10.02 -10.88 4.82
C TYR A 102 8.52 -10.68 4.86
N ILE A 103 7.82 -11.59 5.53
CA ILE A 103 6.38 -11.55 5.70
C ILE A 103 6.03 -11.46 7.18
N ARG A 104 4.99 -10.69 7.50
CA ARG A 104 4.48 -10.59 8.87
C ARG A 104 2.99 -10.34 8.93
N PHE A 105 2.39 -10.78 10.04
CA PHE A 105 1.07 -10.35 10.43
C PHE A 105 1.07 -8.88 10.88
N VAL A 106 0.06 -8.13 10.44
CA VAL A 106 -0.14 -6.72 10.76
C VAL A 106 -1.60 -6.50 11.14
N THR A 107 -1.82 -5.77 12.22
CA THR A 107 -3.13 -5.23 12.57
C THR A 107 -3.20 -3.78 12.10
N GLU A 108 -4.33 -3.42 11.51
CA GLU A 108 -4.62 -2.05 11.14
C GLU A 108 -4.50 -1.13 12.36
N ASN A 109 -3.68 -0.08 12.24
CA ASN A 109 -3.50 0.90 13.29
C ASN A 109 -3.01 2.21 12.66
N GLN A 110 -3.77 3.29 12.89
CA GLN A 110 -3.44 4.64 12.43
C GLN A 110 -2.04 5.07 12.87
N ASN A 111 -1.68 4.82 14.14
CA ASN A 111 -0.38 5.17 14.68
C ASN A 111 0.73 4.32 14.03
N ALA A 112 0.48 3.05 13.71
CA ALA A 112 1.48 2.24 13.01
C ALA A 112 1.79 2.79 11.61
N LEU A 113 0.76 3.29 10.92
CA LEU A 113 0.91 3.92 9.61
C LEU A 113 1.68 5.24 9.69
N LEU A 114 1.33 6.11 10.66
CA LEU A 114 2.05 7.36 10.95
C LEU A 114 3.50 7.11 11.35
N ASN A 115 3.75 6.16 12.25
CA ASN A 115 5.09 5.82 12.72
C ASN A 115 5.99 5.43 11.56
N THR A 116 5.43 4.74 10.57
CA THR A 116 6.25 4.32 9.45
C THR A 116 6.42 5.39 8.39
N PHE A 117 5.49 6.34 8.29
CA PHE A 117 5.59 7.47 7.38
C PHE A 117 6.51 8.58 7.94
N TYR A 118 6.40 8.87 9.24
CA TYR A 118 7.16 9.92 9.91
C TYR A 118 8.45 9.44 10.58
N GLY A 119 8.54 8.18 10.95
CA GLY A 119 9.64 7.64 11.77
C GLY A 119 9.48 7.92 13.28
N THR A 120 8.35 8.49 13.70
CA THR A 120 8.06 8.91 15.07
C THR A 120 6.61 8.62 15.43
N THR A 121 6.29 8.50 16.72
CA THR A 121 4.92 8.38 17.23
C THR A 121 4.08 9.61 16.85
N GLY A 122 3.30 9.48 15.78
CA GLY A 122 2.24 10.43 15.45
C GLY A 122 1.02 10.17 16.34
N GLY A 123 0.35 11.24 16.76
CA GLY A 123 -0.92 11.15 17.49
C GLY A 123 -2.12 11.02 16.54
N ALA A 124 -3.30 10.71 17.08
CA ALA A 124 -4.55 10.68 16.32
C ALA A 124 -4.89 12.03 15.64
N ASP A 125 -4.39 13.14 16.20
CA ASP A 125 -4.54 14.51 15.70
C ASP A 125 -3.41 14.95 14.75
N ASP A 126 -2.76 14.02 14.06
CA ASP A 126 -1.67 14.35 13.15
C ASP A 126 -2.16 15.26 11.99
N PRO A 127 -1.45 16.37 11.69
CA PRO A 127 -1.84 17.29 10.62
C PRO A 127 -1.93 16.62 9.24
N LEU A 128 -1.30 15.46 9.04
CA LEU A 128 -1.43 14.67 7.82
C LEU A 128 -2.86 14.24 7.53
N PHE A 129 -3.58 13.76 8.54
CA PHE A 129 -4.93 13.24 8.32
C PHE A 129 -5.92 14.38 8.09
N ALA A 130 -5.69 15.55 8.70
CA ALA A 130 -6.42 16.76 8.36
C ALA A 130 -6.15 17.19 6.90
N GLU A 131 -4.90 17.09 6.42
CA GLU A 131 -4.57 17.37 5.01
C GLU A 131 -5.23 16.34 4.08
N VAL A 132 -5.15 15.05 4.38
CA VAL A 132 -5.79 13.96 3.62
C VAL A 132 -7.28 14.24 3.50
N LYS A 133 -7.96 14.53 4.61
CA LYS A 133 -9.38 14.86 4.62
C LYS A 133 -9.69 16.06 3.73
N THR A 134 -8.92 17.14 3.85
CA THR A 134 -9.07 18.34 3.02
C THR A 134 -8.94 18.03 1.52
N LYS A 135 -7.99 17.15 1.14
CA LYS A 135 -7.79 16.73 -0.25
C LYS A 135 -8.93 15.85 -0.75
N VAL A 136 -9.42 14.94 0.08
CA VAL A 136 -10.57 14.06 -0.24
C VAL A 136 -11.84 14.90 -0.41
N ASP A 137 -12.11 15.83 0.50
CA ASP A 137 -13.27 16.72 0.41
C ASP A 137 -13.24 17.59 -0.85
N ARG A 138 -12.06 18.08 -1.22
CA ARG A 138 -11.86 18.81 -2.49
C ARG A 138 -12.10 17.92 -3.71
N ALA A 139 -11.67 16.66 -3.66
CA ALA A 139 -11.92 15.69 -4.75
C ALA A 139 -13.43 15.39 -4.87
N LYS A 140 -14.13 15.17 -3.75
CA LYS A 140 -15.59 14.97 -3.72
C LYS A 140 -16.33 16.19 -4.29
N ALA A 141 -15.88 17.41 -4.00
CA ALA A 141 -16.49 18.64 -4.51
C ALA A 141 -16.48 18.74 -6.05
N VAL A 142 -15.52 18.10 -6.73
CA VAL A 142 -15.45 18.03 -8.20
C VAL A 142 -16.05 16.74 -8.78
N GLY A 143 -16.80 15.99 -7.98
CA GLY A 143 -17.51 14.78 -8.41
C GLY A 143 -16.68 13.50 -8.44
N ILE A 144 -15.48 13.50 -7.85
CA ILE A 144 -14.64 12.30 -7.74
C ILE A 144 -15.14 11.46 -6.55
N GLN A 145 -15.33 10.16 -6.78
CA GLN A 145 -15.69 9.19 -5.73
C GLN A 145 -14.45 8.84 -4.90
N ALA A 146 -14.05 9.75 -4.00
CA ALA A 146 -12.94 9.55 -3.09
C ALA A 146 -13.42 9.17 -1.69
N ASN A 147 -12.84 8.13 -1.10
CA ASN A 147 -13.16 7.67 0.25
C ASN A 147 -12.14 8.20 1.27
N GLU A 148 -12.60 8.47 2.49
CA GLU A 148 -11.69 8.76 3.61
C GLU A 148 -11.05 7.47 4.12
N ILE A 149 -9.84 7.57 4.68
CA ILE A 149 -9.20 6.42 5.29
C ILE A 149 -9.87 6.16 6.64
N ASP A 150 -10.54 5.01 6.74
CA ASP A 150 -11.17 4.57 7.97
C ASP A 150 -10.39 3.42 8.60
N PHE A 151 -9.76 3.68 9.75
CA PHE A 151 -9.05 2.67 10.56
C PHE A 151 -9.91 2.06 11.67
N SER A 152 -11.19 2.40 11.77
CA SER A 152 -12.08 1.92 12.85
C SER A 152 -12.45 0.44 12.74
N GLN A 153 -12.18 -0.18 11.59
CA GLN A 153 -12.56 -1.55 11.28
C GLN A 153 -11.62 -2.59 11.90
N ASN A 154 -10.51 -2.18 12.51
CA ASN A 154 -9.51 -3.06 13.13
C ASN A 154 -9.13 -4.23 12.22
N ARG A 155 -8.90 -3.95 10.94
CA ARG A 155 -8.64 -4.99 9.94
C ARG A 155 -7.38 -5.77 10.26
N ARG A 156 -7.41 -7.03 9.89
CA ARG A 156 -6.27 -7.94 9.99
C ARG A 156 -5.61 -8.02 8.64
N GLY A 157 -4.29 -8.06 8.61
CA GLY A 157 -3.58 -8.07 7.36
C GLY A 157 -2.24 -8.78 7.41
N ILE A 158 -1.65 -8.88 6.24
CA ILE A 158 -0.34 -9.46 6.01
C ILE A 158 0.50 -8.45 5.23
N GLU A 159 1.74 -8.23 5.67
CA GLU A 159 2.69 -7.36 5.01
C GLU A 159 3.86 -8.18 4.49
N LEU A 160 4.06 -8.14 3.17
CA LEU A 160 5.27 -8.62 2.52
C LEU A 160 6.17 -7.43 2.24
N THR A 161 7.39 -7.48 2.76
CA THR A 161 8.44 -6.49 2.53
C THR A 161 9.53 -7.10 1.67
N GLN A 162 9.96 -6.40 0.63
CA GLN A 162 11.14 -6.70 -0.16
C GLN A 162 12.21 -5.63 0.07
N TYR A 163 13.44 -6.10 0.28
CA TYR A 163 14.64 -5.27 0.42
C TYR A 163 15.53 -5.37 -0.81
N ASP A 164 16.10 -4.24 -1.19
CA ASP A 164 17.13 -4.14 -2.20
C ASP A 164 18.22 -3.17 -1.73
N PHE A 165 19.48 -3.49 -2.03
CA PHE A 165 20.62 -2.65 -1.67
C PHE A 165 21.08 -1.89 -2.90
N ILE A 166 21.21 -0.57 -2.78
CA ILE A 166 21.75 0.26 -3.85
C ILE A 166 23.27 0.22 -3.71
N TYR A 167 23.95 -0.31 -4.73
CA TYR A 167 25.40 -0.34 -4.78
C TYR A 167 25.92 0.79 -5.66
N ALA A 168 26.97 1.49 -5.21
CA ALA A 168 27.75 2.33 -6.09
C ALA A 168 28.77 1.47 -6.84
N ASN A 169 28.85 1.67 -8.15
CA ASN A 169 29.90 1.09 -8.99
C ASN A 169 31.14 2.02 -8.96
N ASP A 170 31.77 2.16 -7.79
CA ASP A 170 33.10 2.76 -7.71
C ASP A 170 34.14 1.71 -8.11
N ARG A 171 35.19 2.14 -8.83
CA ARG A 171 36.12 1.28 -9.60
C ARG A 171 36.86 0.22 -8.77
N ASP A 172 36.99 0.39 -7.45
CA ASP A 172 37.84 -0.45 -6.60
C ASP A 172 37.10 -1.29 -5.53
N ALA A 173 35.81 -1.02 -5.25
CA ALA A 173 35.03 -1.84 -4.32
C ALA A 173 33.52 -1.60 -4.45
N ARG A 174 32.72 -2.68 -4.50
CA ARG A 174 31.26 -2.62 -4.47
C ARG A 174 30.81 -2.24 -3.05
N ARG A 175 30.38 -0.99 -2.84
CA ARG A 175 29.87 -0.50 -1.54
C ARG A 175 28.38 -0.21 -1.64
N ALA A 176 27.62 -0.67 -0.65
CA ALA A 176 26.22 -0.28 -0.50
C ALA A 176 26.16 1.21 -0.13
N VAL A 177 25.50 2.01 -0.94
CA VAL A 177 25.31 3.46 -0.76
C VAL A 177 23.90 3.83 -0.33
N GLY A 178 22.99 2.84 -0.33
CA GLY A 178 21.61 3.03 0.07
C GLY A 178 20.85 1.72 0.15
N SER A 179 19.58 1.83 0.51
CA SER A 179 18.63 0.73 0.47
C SER A 179 17.30 1.19 -0.12
N ARG A 180 16.62 0.26 -0.80
CA ARG A 180 15.24 0.39 -1.22
C ARG A 180 14.44 -0.67 -0.49
N ARG A 181 13.38 -0.22 0.17
CA ARG A 181 12.40 -1.10 0.80
C ARG A 181 11.06 -0.85 0.15
N LYS A 182 10.44 -1.91 -0.35
CA LYS A 182 9.06 -1.88 -0.81
C LYS A 182 8.26 -2.83 0.06
N SER A 183 7.09 -2.43 0.54
CA SER A 183 6.17 -3.36 1.17
C SER A 183 4.75 -3.15 0.68
N VAL A 184 4.01 -4.25 0.55
CA VAL A 184 2.58 -4.23 0.24
C VAL A 184 1.89 -4.96 1.39
N THR A 185 1.00 -4.24 2.06
CA THR A 185 0.16 -4.76 3.13
C THR A 185 -1.24 -4.97 2.58
N LEU A 186 -1.75 -6.18 2.71
CA LEU A 186 -3.09 -6.57 2.31
C LEU A 186 -3.93 -6.71 3.58
N PHE A 187 -5.00 -5.92 3.69
CA PHE A 187 -5.93 -5.99 4.81
C PHE A 187 -7.23 -6.67 4.38
N PHE A 188 -7.68 -7.59 5.22
CA PHE A 188 -8.85 -8.40 4.98
C PHE A 188 -9.89 -8.16 6.07
N SER A 189 -11.16 -8.11 5.68
CA SER A 189 -12.25 -8.24 6.63
C SER A 189 -12.53 -9.73 6.86
N PRO A 190 -12.82 -10.13 8.12
CA PRO A 190 -13.27 -11.50 8.39
C PRO A 190 -14.51 -11.80 7.56
N SER A 191 -14.52 -12.94 6.85
CA SER A 191 -15.74 -13.40 6.19
C SER A 191 -16.61 -14.12 7.21
N ASN A 192 -17.92 -13.90 7.17
CA ASN A 192 -18.89 -14.70 7.93
C ASN A 192 -19.09 -16.07 7.27
N ALA A 193 -18.01 -16.76 6.90
CA ALA A 193 -18.11 -18.09 6.30
C ALA A 193 -18.49 -19.12 7.38
N GLN A 194 -19.38 -20.03 7.01
CA GLN A 194 -19.73 -21.20 7.83
C GLN A 194 -18.49 -22.09 8.01
N ALA A 195 -18.43 -22.82 9.13
CA ALA A 195 -17.26 -23.55 9.62
C ALA A 195 -16.57 -24.49 8.59
N ASP A 196 -17.28 -24.93 7.55
CA ASP A 196 -16.79 -25.86 6.52
C ASP A 196 -16.31 -25.18 5.22
N THR A 197 -16.32 -23.85 5.13
CA THR A 197 -15.82 -23.12 3.96
C THR A 197 -14.51 -22.43 4.33
N GLU A 198 -13.46 -22.60 3.50
CA GLU A 198 -12.22 -21.84 3.65
C GLU A 198 -12.54 -20.36 3.84
N GLN A 199 -12.12 -19.79 4.98
CA GLN A 199 -12.31 -18.37 5.28
C GLN A 199 -11.42 -17.53 4.35
N GLN A 200 -11.86 -17.35 3.11
CA GLN A 200 -11.28 -16.36 2.22
C GLN A 200 -11.79 -15.00 2.70
N GLY A 201 -10.99 -14.35 3.55
CA GLY A 201 -11.23 -12.96 3.92
C GLY A 201 -11.35 -12.11 2.67
N ARG A 202 -12.25 -11.12 2.68
CA ARG A 202 -12.40 -10.18 1.58
C ARG A 202 -11.31 -9.11 1.70
N LEU A 203 -10.52 -8.88 0.64
CA LEU A 203 -9.57 -7.76 0.62
C LEU A 203 -10.35 -6.45 0.73
N THR A 204 -9.98 -5.62 1.70
CA THR A 204 -10.70 -4.39 2.05
C THR A 204 -9.83 -3.15 2.04
N MET A 205 -8.51 -3.29 2.13
CA MET A 205 -7.59 -2.18 1.96
C MET A 205 -6.22 -2.69 1.51
N VAL A 206 -5.56 -1.92 0.65
CA VAL A 206 -4.18 -2.19 0.23
C VAL A 206 -3.32 -1.00 0.59
N VAL A 207 -2.23 -1.25 1.32
CA VAL A 207 -1.27 -0.21 1.70
C VAL A 207 0.09 -0.58 1.13
N THR A 208 0.57 0.20 0.17
CA THR A 208 1.92 0.08 -0.38
C THR A 208 2.81 1.12 0.26
N ARG A 209 3.98 0.70 0.73
CA ARG A 209 5.06 1.58 1.17
C ARG A 209 6.27 1.42 0.28
N ILE A 210 6.88 2.54 -0.09
CA ILE A 210 8.17 2.59 -0.76
C ILE A 210 9.06 3.53 0.03
N THR A 211 10.22 3.04 0.45
CA THR A 211 11.24 3.83 1.13
C THR A 211 12.53 3.68 0.34
N GLU A 212 13.06 4.80 -0.11
CA GLU A 212 14.40 4.87 -0.69
C GLU A 212 15.27 5.69 0.26
N ASP A 213 16.35 5.08 0.73
CA ASP A 213 17.32 5.73 1.61
C ASP A 213 18.69 5.71 0.95
N ASN A 214 19.23 6.89 0.72
CA ASN A 214 20.60 7.10 0.27
C ASN A 214 21.42 7.56 1.47
N PHE A 215 22.08 6.59 2.11
CA PHE A 215 22.87 6.79 3.32
C PHE A 215 23.99 7.81 3.11
N ARG A 216 24.59 7.84 1.91
CA ARG A 216 25.71 8.74 1.60
C ARG A 216 25.27 10.18 1.43
N ALA A 217 24.11 10.39 0.80
CA ALA A 217 23.57 11.72 0.57
C ALA A 217 22.70 12.24 1.74
N GLY A 218 22.37 11.38 2.71
CA GLY A 218 21.40 11.70 3.77
C GLY A 218 20.01 12.00 3.21
N ILE A 219 19.65 11.34 2.10
CA ILE A 219 18.36 11.54 1.42
C ILE A 219 17.48 10.33 1.67
N ARG A 220 16.34 10.54 2.30
CA ARG A 220 15.30 9.53 2.52
C ARG A 220 13.99 10.00 1.91
N THR A 221 13.47 9.21 0.98
CA THR A 221 12.15 9.43 0.39
C THR A 221 11.22 8.33 0.85
N VAL A 222 10.07 8.72 1.40
CA VAL A 222 9.02 7.80 1.81
C VAL A 222 7.76 8.11 1.00
N GLN A 223 7.24 7.08 0.34
CA GLN A 223 5.97 7.11 -0.36
C GLN A 223 5.05 6.06 0.24
N LEU A 224 3.81 6.46 0.48
CA LEU A 224 2.75 5.59 0.95
C LEU A 224 1.59 5.73 -0.01
N ILE A 225 1.13 4.61 -0.57
CA ILE A 225 -0.03 4.54 -1.44
C ILE A 225 -1.08 3.73 -0.69
N ILE A 226 -2.25 4.30 -0.50
CA ILE A 226 -3.35 3.68 0.22
C ILE A 226 -4.51 3.59 -0.75
N ASP A 227 -4.92 2.36 -1.04
CA ASP A 227 -6.18 2.07 -1.71
C ASP A 227 -7.18 1.62 -0.63
N PRO A 228 -8.13 2.49 -0.25
CA PRO A 228 -9.08 2.20 0.83
C PRO A 228 -10.25 1.33 0.35
N THR A 229 -10.49 1.19 -0.96
CA THR A 229 -11.56 0.35 -1.49
C THR A 229 -11.12 -0.44 -2.73
N PRO A 230 -10.27 -1.48 -2.56
CA PRO A 230 -9.86 -2.32 -3.68
C PRO A 230 -11.09 -3.00 -4.29
N ASP A 231 -11.38 -2.69 -5.56
CA ASP A 231 -12.58 -3.19 -6.23
C ASP A 231 -12.41 -4.67 -6.66
N LEU A 232 -12.98 -5.57 -5.86
CA LEU A 232 -12.99 -7.00 -6.10
C LEU A 232 -14.20 -7.50 -6.90
N GLY A 233 -15.25 -6.69 -7.04
CA GLY A 233 -16.58 -7.12 -7.48
C GLY A 233 -17.06 -6.45 -8.76
N TRP A 234 -16.16 -5.81 -9.51
CA TRP A 234 -16.50 -5.06 -10.69
C TRP A 234 -17.24 -5.91 -11.74
N THR A 235 -18.17 -5.26 -12.44
CA THR A 235 -18.94 -5.86 -13.53
C THR A 235 -18.87 -4.96 -14.75
N ASN A 236 -19.40 -5.39 -15.91
CA ASN A 236 -19.50 -4.50 -17.06
C ASN A 236 -20.46 -3.32 -16.82
N GLU A 237 -21.41 -3.46 -15.88
CA GLU A 237 -22.38 -2.43 -15.51
C GLU A 237 -21.84 -1.48 -14.44
N GLN A 238 -20.90 -1.96 -13.62
CA GLN A 238 -20.18 -1.19 -12.61
C GLN A 238 -18.68 -1.38 -12.84
N PRO A 239 -18.08 -0.57 -13.74
CA PRO A 239 -16.66 -0.68 -14.05
C PRO A 239 -15.80 -0.35 -12.83
N PRO A 240 -14.60 -0.95 -12.73
CA PRO A 240 -13.71 -0.69 -11.62
C PRO A 240 -13.25 0.76 -11.61
N ASN A 241 -13.11 1.31 -10.42
CA ASN A 241 -12.64 2.67 -10.20
C ASN A 241 -11.53 2.68 -9.14
N THR A 242 -10.44 3.38 -9.42
CA THR A 242 -9.30 3.55 -8.50
C THR A 242 -9.02 5.02 -8.19
N ASP A 243 -10.03 5.87 -8.39
CA ASP A 243 -9.94 7.31 -8.17
C ASP A 243 -9.70 7.70 -6.71
N ASP A 244 -10.12 6.87 -5.75
CA ASP A 244 -9.98 7.10 -4.31
C ASP A 244 -8.59 6.72 -3.75
N VAL A 245 -7.69 6.19 -4.60
CA VAL A 245 -6.31 5.90 -4.21
C VAL A 245 -5.60 7.17 -3.75
N LEU A 246 -4.98 7.10 -2.58
CA LEU A 246 -4.26 8.19 -1.95
C LEU A 246 -2.77 7.96 -2.06
N ILE A 247 -2.03 8.98 -2.46
CA ILE A 247 -0.57 8.98 -2.51
C ILE A 247 -0.04 10.03 -1.55
N LEU A 248 0.68 9.56 -0.54
CA LEU A 248 1.40 10.38 0.42
C LEU A 248 2.88 10.31 0.08
N HIS A 249 3.51 11.47 -0.03
CA HIS A 249 4.93 11.57 -0.33
C HIS A 249 5.61 12.47 0.68
N ARG A 250 6.77 12.05 1.15
CA ARG A 250 7.65 12.81 2.03
C ARG A 250 9.09 12.67 1.57
N TYR A 251 9.77 13.80 1.46
CA TYR A 251 11.19 13.88 1.17
C TYR A 251 11.92 14.43 2.40
N ASN A 252 12.79 13.61 3.00
CA ASN A 252 13.45 13.89 4.27
C ASN A 252 12.43 14.31 5.35
N GLU A 253 12.73 15.39 6.07
CA GLU A 253 11.86 15.96 7.10
C GLU A 253 10.92 17.06 6.58
N LYS A 254 10.84 17.26 5.26
CA LYS A 254 9.95 18.27 4.67
C LYS A 254 8.47 17.94 4.95
N PRO A 255 7.58 18.95 4.89
CA PRO A 255 6.15 18.72 4.93
C PRO A 255 5.75 17.65 3.92
N SER A 256 4.87 16.75 4.37
CA SER A 256 4.29 15.73 3.53
C SER A 256 3.36 16.36 2.49
N THR A 257 3.15 15.64 1.40
CA THR A 257 2.22 16.03 0.36
C THR A 257 1.25 14.90 0.11
N CYS A 258 -0.05 15.19 0.11
CA CYS A 258 -1.10 14.24 -0.23
C CYS A 258 -1.70 14.53 -1.62
N VAL A 259 -1.86 13.49 -2.42
CA VAL A 259 -2.53 13.53 -3.73
C VAL A 259 -3.58 12.41 -3.80
N VAL A 260 -4.78 12.76 -4.24
CA VAL A 260 -5.84 11.80 -4.60
C VAL A 260 -5.69 11.48 -6.09
N VAL A 261 -5.58 10.20 -6.47
CA VAL A 261 -5.31 9.79 -7.86
C VAL A 261 -6.37 10.32 -8.82
N GLY A 262 -7.67 10.21 -8.47
CA GLY A 262 -8.76 10.72 -9.30
C GLY A 262 -8.69 12.23 -9.57
N ALA A 263 -8.00 12.97 -8.71
CA ALA A 263 -7.79 14.42 -8.81
C ALA A 263 -6.48 14.79 -9.53
N MET A 264 -5.73 13.83 -10.08
CA MET A 264 -4.64 14.13 -11.01
C MET A 264 -5.19 14.34 -12.41
N HIS A 265 -4.52 15.17 -13.22
CA HIS A 265 -4.91 15.34 -14.63
C HIS A 265 -4.72 14.05 -15.45
N ASN A 266 -5.62 13.83 -16.40
CA ASN A 266 -5.46 12.81 -17.43
C ASN A 266 -5.80 13.39 -18.82
N THR A 267 -4.88 14.24 -19.30
CA THR A 267 -4.99 14.87 -20.64
C THR A 267 -3.86 14.40 -21.53
N THR A 268 -3.92 14.68 -22.83
CA THR A 268 -2.86 14.32 -23.79
C THR A 268 -1.50 14.91 -23.44
N THR A 269 -1.48 16.11 -22.87
CA THR A 269 -0.25 16.78 -22.44
C THR A 269 0.23 16.30 -21.07
N ASN A 270 -0.70 15.97 -20.18
CA ASN A 270 -0.42 15.57 -18.81
C ASN A 270 -1.24 14.32 -18.42
N PRO A 271 -0.86 13.12 -18.89
CA PRO A 271 -1.59 11.87 -18.62
C PRO A 271 -1.14 11.26 -17.28
N HIS A 272 -1.23 12.02 -16.18
CA HIS A 272 -0.65 11.60 -14.90
C HIS A 272 -1.33 10.36 -14.32
N ARG A 273 -2.68 10.28 -14.37
CA ARG A 273 -3.43 9.09 -13.89
C ARG A 273 -3.06 7.84 -14.68
N ALA A 274 -3.18 7.90 -16.01
CA ALA A 274 -2.85 6.77 -16.87
C ALA A 274 -1.39 6.32 -16.71
N ARG A 275 -0.46 7.27 -16.59
CA ARG A 275 0.96 6.98 -16.36
C ARG A 275 1.20 6.29 -15.02
N PHE A 276 0.58 6.79 -13.94
CA PHE A 276 0.67 6.17 -12.62
C PHE A 276 0.16 4.72 -12.64
N LYS A 277 -1.04 4.51 -13.16
CA LYS A 277 -1.68 3.18 -13.24
C LYS A 277 -0.84 2.21 -14.08
N GLN A 278 -0.52 2.58 -15.32
CA GLN A 278 0.14 1.71 -16.30
C GLN A 278 1.63 1.49 -16.02
N GLN A 279 2.39 2.56 -15.76
CA GLN A 279 3.86 2.45 -15.70
C GLN A 279 4.34 1.94 -14.34
N PHE A 280 3.54 2.17 -13.30
CA PHE A 280 3.95 1.90 -11.92
C PHE A 280 3.00 0.92 -11.22
N TYR A 281 1.73 1.27 -11.03
CA TYR A 281 0.89 0.59 -10.05
C TYR A 281 0.52 -0.85 -10.45
N VAL A 282 0.11 -1.08 -11.70
CA VAL A 282 -0.16 -2.45 -12.21
C VAL A 282 1.07 -3.34 -12.09
N LYS A 283 2.25 -2.84 -12.45
CA LYS A 283 3.50 -3.61 -12.39
C LYS A 283 3.91 -3.94 -10.96
N LEU A 284 3.69 -2.99 -10.04
CA LEU A 284 3.93 -3.19 -8.63
C LEU A 284 3.03 -4.32 -8.09
N LEU A 285 1.72 -4.25 -8.34
CA LEU A 285 0.77 -5.24 -7.87
C LEU A 285 1.06 -6.63 -8.45
N ASP A 286 1.37 -6.73 -9.75
CA ASP A 286 1.73 -8.01 -10.38
C ASP A 286 3.02 -8.60 -9.78
N HIS A 287 4.03 -7.76 -9.54
CA HIS A 287 5.28 -8.19 -8.88
C HIS A 287 5.02 -8.72 -7.47
N PHE A 288 4.24 -8.01 -6.66
CA PHE A 288 3.93 -8.45 -5.30
C PHE A 288 3.01 -9.66 -5.27
N TRP A 289 2.08 -9.79 -6.22
CA TRP A 289 1.29 -11.01 -6.37
C TRP A 289 2.19 -12.23 -6.56
N ARG A 290 3.19 -12.15 -7.47
CA ARG A 290 4.16 -13.25 -7.66
C ARG A 290 4.93 -13.58 -6.39
N LEU A 291 5.37 -12.57 -5.64
CA LEU A 291 6.08 -12.78 -4.37
C LEU A 291 5.20 -13.47 -3.34
N TYR A 292 3.96 -13.01 -3.17
CA TYR A 292 3.02 -13.66 -2.26
C TYR A 292 2.68 -15.08 -2.71
N SER A 293 2.50 -15.34 -4.01
CA SER A 293 2.28 -16.69 -4.53
C SER A 293 3.48 -17.61 -4.29
N MET A 294 4.72 -17.11 -4.37
CA MET A 294 5.89 -17.90 -3.99
C MET A 294 5.86 -18.26 -2.51
N VAL A 295 5.53 -17.31 -1.63
CA VAL A 295 5.39 -17.58 -0.19
C VAL A 295 4.28 -18.60 0.07
N ALA A 296 3.12 -18.44 -0.56
CA ALA A 296 2.00 -19.38 -0.48
C ALA A 296 2.42 -20.79 -0.91
N ASN A 297 3.12 -20.91 -2.03
CA ASN A 297 3.59 -22.19 -2.54
C ASN A 297 4.64 -22.84 -1.63
N TYR A 298 5.50 -22.05 -0.98
CA TYR A 298 6.43 -22.59 0.00
C TYR A 298 5.69 -23.11 1.23
N ALA A 299 4.75 -22.34 1.78
CA ALA A 299 3.95 -22.77 2.92
C ALA A 299 3.13 -24.03 2.62
N SER A 300 2.56 -24.16 1.43
CA SER A 300 1.77 -25.36 1.05
C SER A 300 2.62 -26.61 0.78
N LYS A 301 3.91 -26.45 0.47
CA LYS A 301 4.80 -27.59 0.23
C LYS A 301 5.22 -28.24 1.53
N ASP A 302 5.56 -27.44 2.53
CA ASP A 302 5.97 -27.93 3.85
C ASP A 302 4.85 -28.79 4.50
N ASP A 303 3.57 -28.46 4.27
CA ASP A 303 2.42 -29.28 4.71
C ASP A 303 2.22 -30.56 3.87
N ASN A 304 2.74 -30.61 2.64
CA ASN A 304 2.59 -31.74 1.73
C ASN A 304 3.73 -32.76 1.79
N ASP A 305 4.89 -32.42 2.35
CA ASP A 305 5.99 -33.38 2.55
C ASP A 305 5.54 -34.56 3.44
N PHE A 306 4.67 -34.31 4.44
CA PHE A 306 4.05 -35.36 5.25
C PHE A 306 3.09 -36.25 4.44
N ASN A 307 2.39 -35.67 3.46
CA ASN A 307 1.51 -36.44 2.57
C ASN A 307 2.33 -37.29 1.58
N GLU A 308 3.49 -36.81 1.10
CA GLU A 308 4.41 -37.62 0.29
C GLU A 308 4.96 -38.81 1.09
N GLU A 309 5.39 -38.61 2.34
CA GLU A 309 5.84 -39.71 3.21
C GLU A 309 4.73 -40.73 3.49
N VAL A 310 3.50 -40.27 3.74
CA VAL A 310 2.33 -41.14 3.91
C VAL A 310 1.95 -41.87 2.62
N ILE A 311 2.08 -41.23 1.45
CA ILE A 311 1.83 -41.87 0.16
C ILE A 311 2.93 -42.89 -0.16
N GLU A 312 4.21 -42.61 0.11
CA GLU A 312 5.31 -43.56 -0.01
C GLU A 312 5.11 -44.77 0.91
N ASP A 313 4.70 -44.55 2.17
CA ASP A 313 4.34 -45.61 3.12
C ASP A 313 3.15 -46.46 2.63
N LEU A 314 2.14 -45.81 2.03
CA LEU A 314 1.00 -46.49 1.42
C LEU A 314 1.43 -47.28 0.18
N GLU A 315 2.28 -46.74 -0.70
CA GLU A 315 2.82 -47.44 -1.86
C GLU A 315 3.64 -48.68 -1.46
N HIS A 316 4.50 -48.55 -0.44
CA HIS A 316 5.23 -49.68 0.15
C HIS A 316 4.31 -50.74 0.78
N SER A 317 3.12 -50.38 1.23
CA SER A 317 2.14 -51.34 1.76
C SER A 317 1.47 -52.19 0.68
N ILE A 318 1.54 -51.76 -0.58
CA ILE A 318 0.93 -52.40 -1.76
C ILE A 318 2.00 -53.13 -2.59
N ASP A 319 3.29 -52.99 -2.27
CA ASP A 319 4.36 -53.80 -2.84
C ASP A 319 4.27 -55.25 -2.32
N TYR A 320 3.75 -56.14 -3.17
CA TYR A 320 3.71 -57.60 -3.00
C TYR A 320 4.19 -58.34 -4.25
#